data_AF-A0A9P1FJW5-F1
#
_entry.id   AF-A0A9P1FJW5-F1
#
_cell.length_a   1.000
_cell.length_b   1.000
_cell.length_c   1.000
_cell.angle_alpha   90.00
_cell.angle_beta   90.00
_cell.angle_gamma   90.00
#
_symmetry.space_group_name_H-M   'P 1'
#
loop_
_entity.id
_entity.type
_entity.pdbx_description
1 polymer ?
#
loop_
_entity_poly.entity_id
_entity_poly.type
_entity_poly.pdbx_seq_one_letter_code
_entity_poly.pdbx_strand_id
1 'polypeptide(L)'
;MDFLSVSGFLLSLYSILNLVDRGLSLWAPDCGSWGIPCRGTSGRSYICPLGHEFYQFVSRANLMISRLSLCLLLVLCQNCLFLLEQPSQSLLFRHPRFEWFCNRVAWVFYVRFWMLHHGGTSSKQSVFWGNLSTMRDLDKGRMTQSERQSKTSVKTTRKYLDKSGQRRFVGDKEALKRTQQYPSQLGDAVHQLYMQELSRPVVGSLRVNLTPSMEKTAVQLFDELPMGDVWKDACLLPVFQYLYFCRHTRTVFWVCLKLSQFMIRMG
;
A
#
# COMPACT_ATOMS: atom_id res chain seq x y z
N MET A 1 2.26 -10.89 5.18
CA MET A 1 3.40 -10.27 5.89
C MET A 1 2.84 -9.24 6.86
N ASP A 2 3.31 -9.20 8.11
CA ASP A 2 2.84 -8.22 9.10
C ASP A 2 3.74 -6.97 9.11
N PHE A 3 3.31 -5.93 8.41
CA PHE A 3 4.02 -4.65 8.29
C PHE A 3 4.05 -3.83 9.60
N LEU A 4 3.24 -4.21 10.59
CA LEU A 4 3.19 -3.54 11.89
C LEU A 4 4.22 -4.07 12.86
N SER A 5 4.59 -5.34 12.74
CA SER A 5 5.72 -5.89 13.46
C SER A 5 7.03 -5.26 12.97
N VAL A 6 7.99 -5.09 13.88
CA VAL A 6 9.34 -4.60 13.52
C VAL A 6 10.01 -5.56 12.54
N SER A 7 9.94 -6.87 12.78
CA SER A 7 10.53 -7.88 11.92
C SER A 7 9.90 -7.92 10.52
N GLY A 8 8.57 -7.85 10.42
CA GLY A 8 7.89 -7.83 9.12
C GLY A 8 8.12 -6.54 8.34
N PHE A 9 8.22 -5.39 9.01
CA PHE A 9 8.63 -4.15 8.36
C PHE A 9 10.08 -4.25 7.84
N LEU A 10 11.01 -4.78 8.63
CA LEU A 10 12.38 -4.99 8.18
C LEU A 10 12.49 -5.95 6.99
N LEU A 11 11.73 -7.05 7.00
CA LEU A 11 11.67 -7.98 5.88
C LEU A 11 11.11 -7.30 4.62
N SER A 12 10.18 -6.35 4.78
CA SER A 12 9.67 -5.53 3.68
C SER A 12 10.77 -4.65 3.09
N LEU A 13 11.49 -3.91 3.94
CA LEU A 13 12.61 -3.07 3.52
C LEU A 13 13.69 -3.91 2.82
N TYR A 14 14.07 -5.03 3.41
CA TYR A 14 15.03 -5.96 2.82
C TYR A 14 14.58 -6.44 1.44
N SER A 15 13.32 -6.88 1.32
CA SER A 15 12.76 -7.33 0.04
C SER A 15 12.85 -6.24 -1.03
N ILE A 16 12.48 -5.00 -0.69
CA ILE A 16 12.53 -3.85 -1.62
C ILE A 16 13.96 -3.55 -2.05
N LEU A 17 14.92 -3.56 -1.11
CA LEU A 17 16.33 -3.28 -1.39
C LEU A 17 17.02 -4.35 -2.24
N ASN A 18 16.37 -5.52 -2.41
CA ASN A 18 16.79 -6.63 -3.25
C ASN A 18 15.93 -6.80 -4.51
N LEU A 19 14.97 -5.90 -4.77
CA LEU A 19 14.28 -5.88 -6.05
C LEU A 19 15.28 -5.53 -7.16
N VAL A 20 15.16 -6.23 -8.28
CA VAL A 20 15.88 -5.89 -9.51
C VAL A 20 15.29 -4.63 -10.13
N ASP A 21 16.05 -3.97 -11.01
CA ASP A 21 15.57 -2.82 -11.75
C ASP A 21 14.22 -3.12 -12.42
N ARG A 22 13.26 -2.20 -12.30
CA ARG A 22 11.87 -2.35 -12.76
C ARG A 22 11.10 -3.52 -12.14
N GLY A 23 11.58 -4.13 -11.05
CA GLY A 23 10.86 -5.19 -10.34
C GLY A 23 9.51 -4.71 -9.81
N LEU A 24 8.50 -5.59 -9.82
CA LEU A 24 7.15 -5.27 -9.32
C LEU A 24 7.00 -5.58 -7.83
N SER A 25 6.53 -4.60 -7.07
CA SER A 25 6.16 -4.72 -5.67
C SER A 25 4.64 -4.63 -5.49
N LEU A 26 3.98 -5.75 -5.16
CA LEU A 26 2.54 -5.82 -4.95
C LEU A 26 2.20 -5.71 -3.45
N TRP A 27 1.30 -4.79 -3.10
CA TRP A 27 0.92 -4.45 -1.74
C TRP A 27 -0.58 -4.59 -1.52
N ALA A 28 -0.96 -5.09 -0.35
CA ALA A 28 -2.36 -5.26 0.07
C ALA A 28 -2.47 -5.08 1.60
N PRO A 29 -2.32 -3.84 2.13
CA PRO A 29 -2.38 -3.60 3.56
C PRO A 29 -3.79 -3.87 4.07
N ASP A 30 -3.91 -4.18 5.36
CA ASP A 30 -5.21 -4.48 5.97
C ASP A 30 -6.20 -3.31 5.80
N CYS A 31 -7.33 -3.60 5.17
CA CYS A 31 -8.39 -2.64 4.90
C CYS A 31 -9.39 -2.50 6.06
N GLY A 32 -9.23 -3.26 7.15
CA GLY A 32 -10.20 -3.38 8.24
C GLY A 32 -10.66 -2.05 8.82
N SER A 33 -9.71 -1.15 9.14
CA SER A 33 -10.02 0.19 9.67
C SER A 33 -10.51 1.17 8.60
N TRP A 34 -10.18 0.92 7.32
CA TRP A 34 -10.38 1.87 6.22
C TRP A 34 -11.68 1.67 5.44
N GLY A 35 -12.25 0.46 5.52
CA GLY A 35 -13.46 0.08 4.79
C GLY A 35 -14.75 0.61 5.39
N ILE A 36 -15.82 0.62 4.59
CA ILE A 36 -17.17 1.00 5.02
C ILE A 36 -17.62 0.27 6.31
N PRO A 37 -17.40 -1.05 6.46
CA PRO A 37 -17.84 -1.80 7.64
C PRO A 37 -17.35 -1.23 8.98
N CYS A 38 -16.23 -0.50 8.98
CA CYS A 38 -15.62 0.01 10.20
C CYS A 38 -15.74 1.54 10.33
N ARG A 39 -16.33 2.26 9.38
CA ARG A 39 -16.37 3.74 9.42
C ARG A 39 -17.02 4.30 10.68
N GLY A 40 -18.12 3.69 11.13
CA GLY A 40 -18.82 4.13 12.35
C GLY A 40 -17.95 3.99 13.61
N THR A 41 -17.23 2.88 13.76
CA THR A 41 -16.37 2.62 14.92
C THR A 41 -15.04 3.37 14.82
N SER A 42 -14.41 3.34 13.65
CA SER A 42 -13.12 4.01 13.40
C SER A 42 -13.23 5.53 13.40
N GLY A 43 -14.43 6.11 13.25
CA GLY A 43 -14.62 7.55 13.12
C GLY A 43 -14.04 8.15 11.84
N ARG A 44 -13.55 7.32 10.89
CA ARG A 44 -12.90 7.81 9.68
C ARG A 44 -13.89 8.41 8.70
N SER A 45 -13.56 9.58 8.18
CA SER A 45 -14.29 10.26 7.13
C SER A 45 -13.33 10.93 6.15
N TYR A 46 -13.87 11.59 5.11
CA TYR A 46 -13.04 12.35 4.17
C TYR A 46 -12.31 13.52 4.82
N ILE A 47 -12.89 14.13 5.84
CA ILE A 47 -12.32 15.27 6.58
C ILE A 47 -11.58 14.85 7.85
N CYS A 48 -11.85 13.64 8.35
CA CYS A 48 -11.14 13.03 9.47
C CYS A 48 -10.55 11.68 9.02
N PRO A 49 -9.52 11.69 8.15
CA PRO A 49 -8.99 10.46 7.59
C PRO A 49 -8.28 9.58 8.62
N LEU A 50 -7.71 10.18 9.67
CA LEU A 50 -7.02 9.47 10.76
C LEU A 50 -7.98 8.78 11.74
N GLY A 51 -9.24 9.23 11.80
CA GLY A 51 -10.28 8.67 12.66
C GLY A 51 -9.99 8.82 14.15
N HIS A 52 -10.58 7.93 14.93
CA HIS A 52 -10.52 7.86 16.38
C HIS A 52 -9.31 7.04 16.84
N GLU A 53 -8.14 7.66 16.92
CA GLU A 53 -6.87 6.97 17.22
C GLU A 53 -6.77 6.37 18.62
N PHE A 54 -7.69 6.74 19.53
CA PHE A 54 -7.81 6.10 20.84
C PHE A 54 -8.11 4.59 20.73
N TYR A 55 -8.73 4.15 19.63
CA TYR A 55 -8.85 2.72 19.34
C TYR A 55 -7.55 2.19 18.73
N GLN A 56 -6.98 1.17 19.37
CA GLN A 56 -5.70 0.58 18.94
C GLN A 56 -5.69 0.12 17.48
N PHE A 57 -6.80 -0.42 16.96
CA PHE A 57 -6.86 -0.86 15.56
C PHE A 57 -6.84 0.32 14.57
N VAL A 58 -7.26 1.52 14.97
CA VAL A 58 -7.23 2.74 14.16
C VAL A 58 -5.81 3.31 14.13
N SER A 59 -5.18 3.49 15.29
CA SER A 59 -3.79 3.98 15.36
C SER A 59 -2.80 3.03 14.71
N ARG A 60 -2.97 1.71 14.89
CA ARG A 60 -2.19 0.69 14.14
C ARG A 60 -2.41 0.81 12.65
N ALA A 61 -3.64 1.01 12.18
CA ALA A 61 -3.89 1.20 10.75
C ALA A 61 -3.19 2.47 10.21
N ASN A 62 -3.15 3.57 10.96
CA ASN A 62 -2.40 4.78 10.56
C ASN A 62 -0.90 4.47 10.44
N LEU A 63 -0.31 3.87 11.47
CA LEU A 63 1.10 3.43 11.47
C LEU A 63 1.43 2.54 10.27
N MET A 64 0.54 1.60 9.91
CA MET A 64 0.72 0.73 8.75
C MET A 64 0.84 1.55 7.45
N ILE A 65 0.01 2.57 7.26
CA ILE A 65 0.01 3.37 6.03
C ILE A 65 1.21 4.32 5.99
N SER A 66 1.65 4.85 7.12
CA SER A 66 2.90 5.60 7.22
C SER A 66 4.09 4.74 6.80
N ARG A 67 4.19 3.51 7.33
CA ARG A 67 5.24 2.56 6.94
C ARG A 67 5.15 2.13 5.48
N LEU A 68 3.95 1.85 5.00
CA LEU A 68 3.72 1.53 3.59
C LEU A 68 4.18 2.67 2.67
N SER A 69 3.87 3.92 3.02
CA SER A 69 4.25 5.07 2.20
C SER A 69 5.78 5.19 2.11
N LEU A 70 6.52 4.93 3.20
CA LEU A 70 7.98 4.82 3.17
C LEU A 70 8.47 3.67 2.28
N CYS A 71 7.83 2.49 2.35
CA CYS A 71 8.15 1.39 1.45
C CYS A 71 7.96 1.77 -0.02
N LEU A 72 6.87 2.46 -0.36
CA LEU A 72 6.60 2.88 -1.74
C LEU A 72 7.61 3.92 -2.24
N LEU A 73 8.05 4.83 -1.37
CA LEU A 73 9.19 5.72 -1.68
C LEU A 73 10.44 4.94 -2.03
N LEU A 74 10.80 3.94 -1.21
CA LEU A 74 11.95 3.07 -1.47
C LEU A 74 11.83 2.30 -2.78
N VAL A 75 10.64 1.80 -3.12
CA VAL A 75 10.38 1.14 -4.41
C VAL A 75 10.69 2.09 -5.57
N LEU A 76 10.19 3.34 -5.51
CA LEU A 76 10.49 4.34 -6.54
C LEU A 76 11.98 4.68 -6.63
N CYS A 77 12.65 4.82 -5.49
CA CYS A 77 14.10 5.05 -5.45
C CYS A 77 14.90 3.89 -6.07
N GLN A 78 14.39 2.66 -6.02
CA GLN A 78 14.98 1.51 -6.70
C GLN A 78 14.63 1.43 -8.20
N ASN A 79 13.95 2.43 -8.76
CA ASN A 79 13.41 2.40 -10.13
C ASN A 79 12.49 1.18 -10.35
N CYS A 80 11.75 0.80 -9.31
CA CYS A 80 10.85 -0.34 -9.32
C CYS A 80 9.40 0.09 -9.51
N LEU A 81 8.56 -0.88 -9.86
CA LEU A 81 7.13 -0.72 -10.06
C LEU A 81 6.38 -1.09 -8.78
N PHE A 82 5.22 -0.48 -8.54
CA PHE A 82 4.33 -0.90 -7.46
C PHE A 82 2.87 -0.97 -7.88
N LEU A 83 2.15 -1.86 -7.22
CA LEU A 83 0.69 -1.92 -7.20
C LEU A 83 0.23 -2.02 -5.74
N LEU A 84 -0.74 -1.22 -5.36
CA LEU A 84 -1.39 -1.22 -4.05
C LEU A 84 -2.87 -1.53 -4.23
N GLU A 85 -3.34 -2.63 -3.65
CA GLU A 85 -4.76 -3.00 -3.63
C GLU A 85 -5.47 -2.50 -2.38
N GLN A 86 -6.69 -1.99 -2.58
CA GLN A 86 -7.70 -1.88 -1.53
C GLN A 86 -9.10 -2.13 -2.09
N PRO A 87 -10.09 -2.32 -1.19
CA PRO A 87 -11.48 -2.08 -1.55
C PRO A 87 -11.69 -0.68 -2.15
N SER A 88 -12.49 -0.58 -3.21
CA SER A 88 -12.81 0.68 -3.90
C SER A 88 -13.36 1.81 -3.01
N GLN A 89 -13.97 1.44 -1.88
CA GLN A 89 -14.56 2.35 -0.90
C GLN A 89 -13.65 2.61 0.30
N SER A 90 -12.40 2.13 0.27
CA SER A 90 -11.41 2.39 1.33
C SER A 90 -11.11 3.89 1.41
N LEU A 91 -10.94 4.41 2.63
CA LEU A 91 -10.47 5.78 2.88
C LEU A 91 -8.94 5.88 2.98
N LEU A 92 -8.20 4.79 2.75
CA LEU A 92 -6.73 4.77 2.82
C LEU A 92 -6.10 5.88 1.97
N PHE A 93 -6.66 6.15 0.78
CA PHE A 93 -6.13 7.18 -0.12
C PHE A 93 -6.14 8.60 0.46
N ARG A 94 -6.90 8.83 1.54
CA ARG A 94 -6.94 10.10 2.28
C ARG A 94 -6.00 10.16 3.47
N HIS A 95 -5.24 9.10 3.74
CA HIS A 95 -4.22 9.14 4.77
C HIS A 95 -3.17 10.20 4.39
N PRO A 96 -2.79 11.14 5.29
CA PRO A 96 -1.93 12.27 4.94
C PRO A 96 -0.62 11.87 4.23
N ARG A 97 0.02 10.79 4.68
CA ARG A 97 1.26 10.27 4.04
C ARG A 97 1.05 9.75 2.64
N PHE A 98 -0.04 9.02 2.42
CA PHE A 98 -0.31 8.42 1.14
C PHE A 98 -0.83 9.46 0.15
N GLU A 99 -1.63 10.42 0.61
CA GLU A 99 -2.08 11.56 -0.16
C GLU A 99 -0.90 12.47 -0.55
N TRP A 100 0.02 12.76 0.38
CA TRP A 100 1.26 13.46 0.07
C TRP A 100 2.08 12.70 -0.98
N PHE A 101 2.27 11.39 -0.82
CA PHE A 101 2.99 10.55 -1.77
C PHE A 101 2.40 10.65 -3.19
N CYS A 102 1.07 10.48 -3.31
CA CYS A 102 0.40 10.52 -4.60
C CYS A 102 0.37 11.92 -5.25
N ASN A 103 0.34 12.99 -4.45
CA ASN A 103 0.17 14.35 -4.98
C ASN A 103 1.50 15.11 -5.14
N ARG A 104 2.56 14.69 -4.44
CA ARG A 104 3.83 15.44 -4.39
C ARG A 104 5.04 14.66 -4.86
N VAL A 105 4.99 13.33 -4.78
CA VAL A 105 6.18 12.50 -5.07
C VAL A 105 6.04 11.77 -6.39
N ALA A 106 4.93 11.07 -6.58
CA ALA A 106 4.78 10.11 -7.66
C ALA A 106 3.53 10.37 -8.48
N TRP A 107 3.62 10.19 -9.79
CA TRP A 107 2.43 10.08 -10.63
C TRP A 107 1.78 8.71 -10.39
N VAL A 108 0.69 8.68 -9.63
CA VAL A 108 0.00 7.45 -9.27
C VAL A 108 -1.27 7.29 -10.11
N PHE A 109 -1.30 6.26 -10.94
CA PHE A 109 -2.52 5.83 -11.62
C PHE A 109 -3.43 5.11 -10.64
N TYR A 110 -4.74 5.12 -10.90
CA TYR A 110 -5.69 4.26 -10.22
C TYR A 110 -6.65 3.59 -11.22
N VAL A 111 -7.05 2.36 -10.93
CA VAL A 111 -8.06 1.61 -11.70
C VAL A 111 -9.00 0.92 -10.74
N ARG A 112 -10.30 1.01 -11.01
CA ARG A 112 -11.32 0.27 -10.26
C ARG A 112 -11.77 -0.89 -11.11
N PHE A 113 -11.87 -2.07 -10.50
CA PHE A 113 -12.29 -3.26 -11.21
C PHE A 113 -13.10 -4.19 -10.31
N TRP A 114 -13.91 -5.03 -10.91
CA TRP A 114 -14.66 -6.05 -10.18
C TRP A 114 -13.80 -7.28 -10.00
N MET A 115 -13.61 -7.75 -8.75
CA MET A 115 -12.86 -8.99 -8.49
C MET A 115 -13.48 -10.20 -9.20
N LEU A 116 -14.81 -10.23 -9.37
CA LEU A 116 -15.52 -11.28 -10.13
C LEU A 116 -15.04 -11.41 -11.57
N HIS A 117 -14.64 -10.32 -12.23
CA HIS A 117 -14.10 -10.36 -13.59
C HIS A 117 -12.74 -11.06 -13.69
N HIS A 118 -12.12 -11.28 -12.54
CA HIS A 118 -10.81 -11.91 -12.37
C HIS A 118 -10.91 -13.13 -11.44
N GLY A 119 -12.04 -13.84 -11.45
CA GLY A 119 -12.20 -15.11 -10.73
C GLY A 119 -12.51 -15.00 -9.22
N GLY A 120 -12.75 -13.80 -8.71
CA GLY A 120 -13.18 -13.61 -7.32
C GLY A 120 -14.58 -14.18 -7.08
N THR A 121 -14.90 -14.54 -5.84
CA THR A 121 -16.19 -15.16 -5.45
C THR A 121 -17.26 -14.17 -4.98
N SER A 122 -16.89 -12.90 -4.82
CA SER A 122 -17.79 -11.85 -4.37
C SER A 122 -17.75 -10.67 -5.34
N SER A 123 -18.87 -9.98 -5.51
CA SER A 123 -18.98 -8.75 -6.30
C SER A 123 -18.31 -7.54 -5.62
N LYS A 124 -17.20 -7.75 -4.91
CA LYS A 124 -16.39 -6.69 -4.33
C LYS A 124 -15.68 -5.97 -5.47
N GLN A 125 -15.82 -4.65 -5.48
CA GLN A 125 -15.02 -3.79 -6.34
C GLN A 125 -13.74 -3.43 -5.59
N SER A 126 -12.61 -3.71 -6.23
CA SER A 126 -11.28 -3.35 -5.77
C SER A 126 -10.76 -2.16 -6.55
N VAL A 127 -9.74 -1.53 -6.01
CA VAL A 127 -8.97 -0.48 -6.66
C VAL A 127 -7.50 -0.82 -6.53
N PHE A 128 -6.76 -0.68 -7.63
CA PHE A 128 -5.31 -0.60 -7.58
C PHE A 128 -4.88 0.85 -7.70
N TRP A 129 -3.86 1.22 -6.92
CA TRP A 129 -3.03 2.39 -7.15
C TRP A 129 -1.63 1.94 -7.52
N GLY A 130 -1.00 2.56 -8.51
CA GLY A 130 0.31 2.14 -8.96
C GLY A 130 0.94 3.10 -9.95
N ASN A 131 2.16 2.80 -10.36
CA ASN A 131 2.86 3.51 -11.42
C ASN A 131 2.86 2.75 -12.76
N LEU A 132 2.09 1.66 -12.88
CA LEU A 132 1.89 0.93 -14.14
C LEU A 132 0.74 1.58 -14.91
N SER A 133 1.00 2.13 -16.09
CA SER A 133 -0.08 2.71 -16.89
C SER A 133 -0.95 1.66 -17.60
N THR A 134 -0.42 0.43 -17.81
CA THR A 134 -1.16 -0.72 -18.36
C THR A 134 -2.29 -1.21 -17.46
N MET A 135 -2.28 -0.87 -16.17
CA MET A 135 -3.26 -1.41 -15.21
C MET A 135 -4.72 -1.08 -15.52
N ARG A 136 -4.98 -0.13 -16.43
CA ARG A 136 -6.31 0.16 -16.96
C ARG A 136 -7.00 -1.09 -17.54
N ASP A 137 -6.23 -2.04 -18.05
CA ASP A 137 -6.76 -3.26 -18.67
C ASP A 137 -7.40 -4.23 -17.66
N LEU A 138 -7.26 -3.97 -16.34
CA LEU A 138 -8.00 -4.69 -15.30
C LEU A 138 -9.49 -4.32 -15.28
N ASP A 139 -9.86 -3.13 -15.75
CA ASP A 139 -11.25 -2.71 -15.82
C ASP A 139 -11.93 -3.33 -17.04
N LYS A 140 -12.55 -4.50 -16.84
CA LYS A 140 -13.39 -5.16 -17.85
C LYS A 140 -14.81 -4.57 -17.94
N GLY A 141 -15.01 -3.35 -17.45
CA GLY A 141 -16.27 -2.62 -17.53
C GLY A 141 -17.28 -2.97 -16.45
N ARG A 142 -18.47 -2.38 -16.58
CA ARG A 142 -19.57 -2.52 -15.62
C ARG A 142 -20.12 -3.94 -15.62
N MET A 143 -20.34 -4.50 -14.43
CA MET A 143 -21.04 -5.77 -14.27
C MET A 143 -22.55 -5.55 -14.17
N THR A 144 -23.32 -6.25 -14.99
CA THR A 144 -24.78 -6.22 -14.92
C THR A 144 -25.29 -6.84 -13.62
N GLN A 145 -26.55 -6.56 -13.26
CA GLN A 145 -27.15 -7.16 -12.07
C GLN A 145 -27.28 -8.68 -12.19
N SER A 146 -27.67 -9.17 -13.37
CA SER A 146 -27.80 -10.60 -13.65
C SER A 146 -26.47 -11.33 -13.48
N GLU A 147 -25.38 -10.79 -14.05
CA GLU A 147 -24.03 -11.35 -13.87
C GLU A 147 -23.57 -11.33 -12.41
N ARG A 148 -23.85 -10.26 -11.67
CA ARG A 148 -23.51 -10.19 -10.24
C ARG A 148 -24.24 -11.28 -9.47
N GLN A 149 -25.51 -11.50 -9.74
CA GLN A 149 -26.31 -12.50 -9.05
C GLN A 149 -25.87 -13.92 -9.40
N SER A 150 -25.56 -14.20 -10.67
CA SER A 150 -25.16 -15.54 -11.11
C SER A 150 -23.74 -15.92 -10.67
N LYS A 151 -22.80 -14.96 -10.62
CA LYS A 151 -21.39 -15.23 -10.30
C LYS A 151 -21.04 -15.07 -8.81
N THR A 152 -21.85 -14.33 -8.03
CA THR A 152 -21.57 -14.15 -6.60
C THR A 152 -21.95 -15.40 -5.82
N SER A 153 -20.95 -16.13 -5.34
CA SER A 153 -21.15 -17.31 -4.49
C SER A 153 -21.09 -16.99 -2.99
N VAL A 154 -20.46 -15.87 -2.60
CA VAL A 154 -20.26 -15.49 -1.19
C VAL A 154 -20.81 -14.08 -0.91
N LYS A 155 -21.72 -13.99 0.07
CA LYS A 155 -22.18 -12.70 0.64
C LYS A 155 -21.33 -12.37 1.86
N THR A 156 -20.57 -11.29 1.81
CA THR A 156 -19.62 -10.89 2.88
C THR A 156 -20.23 -9.96 3.93
N THR A 157 -21.34 -9.30 3.62
CA THR A 157 -22.01 -8.36 4.51
C THR A 157 -23.52 -8.50 4.41
N ARG A 158 -24.23 -8.38 5.52
CA ARG A 158 -25.69 -8.19 5.55
C ARG A 158 -26.03 -6.80 6.06
N LYS A 159 -27.02 -6.15 5.44
CA LYS A 159 -27.59 -4.88 5.89
C LYS A 159 -28.80 -5.17 6.79
N TYR A 160 -28.99 -4.39 7.84
CA TYR A 160 -30.13 -4.49 8.74
C TYR A 160 -30.53 -3.11 9.27
N LEU A 161 -31.76 -2.98 9.77
CA LEU A 161 -32.19 -1.80 10.53
C LEU A 161 -32.01 -2.11 12.03
N ASP A 162 -31.38 -1.20 12.76
CA ASP A 162 -31.30 -1.33 14.21
C ASP A 162 -32.61 -0.90 14.89
N LYS A 163 -32.67 -1.01 16.22
CA LYS A 163 -33.85 -0.63 17.02
C LYS A 163 -34.24 0.86 16.88
N SER A 164 -33.33 1.71 16.41
CA SER A 164 -33.56 3.13 16.17
C SER A 164 -33.95 3.45 14.73
N GLY A 165 -34.17 2.43 13.88
CA GLY A 165 -34.49 2.60 12.46
C GLY A 165 -33.28 3.00 11.61
N GLN A 166 -32.06 2.98 12.15
CA GLN A 166 -30.86 3.32 11.39
C GLN A 166 -30.35 2.11 10.61
N ARG A 167 -29.96 2.35 9.34
CA ARG A 167 -29.34 1.33 8.49
C ARG A 167 -27.94 1.00 9.00
N ARG A 168 -27.74 -0.25 9.36
CA ARG A 168 -26.47 -0.84 9.77
C ARG A 168 -26.05 -1.95 8.81
N PHE A 169 -24.80 -2.37 8.94
CA PHE A 169 -24.25 -3.53 8.25
C PHE A 169 -23.45 -4.35 9.25
N VAL A 170 -23.43 -5.66 9.06
CA VAL A 170 -22.53 -6.55 9.79
C VAL A 170 -21.83 -7.46 8.79
N GLY A 171 -20.51 -7.55 8.94
CA GLY A 171 -19.69 -8.45 8.16
C GLY A 171 -19.81 -9.88 8.67
N ASP A 172 -19.90 -10.84 7.75
CA ASP A 172 -19.69 -12.24 8.09
C ASP A 172 -18.17 -12.47 8.14
N LYS A 173 -17.65 -12.76 9.34
CA LYS A 173 -16.21 -12.87 9.60
C LYS A 173 -15.55 -13.97 8.76
N GLU A 174 -16.21 -15.12 8.61
CA GLU A 174 -15.67 -16.26 7.87
C GLU A 174 -15.75 -16.02 6.36
N ALA A 175 -16.86 -15.46 5.88
CA ALA A 175 -16.99 -15.04 4.49
C ALA A 175 -15.94 -13.97 4.13
N LEU A 176 -15.77 -12.95 4.97
CA LEU A 176 -14.79 -11.89 4.77
C LEU A 176 -13.36 -12.45 4.71
N LYS A 177 -13.00 -13.32 5.65
CA LYS A 177 -11.67 -13.95 5.69
C LYS A 177 -11.40 -14.80 4.45
N ARG A 178 -12.38 -15.60 3.99
CA ARG A 178 -12.26 -16.37 2.73
C ARG A 178 -12.06 -15.48 1.52
N THR A 179 -12.71 -14.32 1.48
CA THR A 179 -12.55 -13.35 0.37
C THR A 179 -11.26 -12.51 0.43
N GLN A 180 -10.37 -12.74 1.42
CA GLN A 180 -9.06 -12.09 1.45
C GLN A 180 -8.05 -12.75 0.50
N GLN A 181 -8.28 -14.00 0.09
CA GLN A 181 -7.41 -14.68 -0.86
C GLN A 181 -7.64 -14.14 -2.27
N TYR A 182 -6.56 -13.74 -2.94
CA TYR A 182 -6.65 -13.34 -4.34
C TYR A 182 -6.88 -14.56 -5.24
N PRO A 183 -7.79 -14.44 -6.23
CA PRO A 183 -7.98 -15.48 -7.24
C PRO A 183 -6.75 -15.56 -8.16
N SER A 184 -6.43 -16.77 -8.64
CA SER A 184 -5.28 -17.00 -9.51
C SER A 184 -5.36 -16.19 -10.80
N GLN A 185 -6.58 -16.02 -11.35
CA GLN A 185 -6.79 -15.25 -12.58
C GLN A 185 -6.44 -13.76 -12.42
N LEU A 186 -6.56 -13.19 -11.22
CA LEU A 186 -6.04 -11.84 -10.95
C LEU A 186 -4.50 -11.85 -10.95
N GLY A 187 -3.88 -12.88 -10.39
CA GLY A 187 -2.43 -13.07 -10.44
C GLY A 187 -1.91 -13.13 -11.88
N ASP A 188 -2.57 -13.91 -12.73
CA ASP A 188 -2.25 -14.02 -14.15
C ASP A 188 -2.41 -12.68 -14.87
N ALA A 189 -3.50 -11.95 -14.61
CA ALA A 189 -3.73 -10.63 -15.18
C ALA A 189 -2.64 -9.63 -14.74
N VAL A 190 -2.28 -9.59 -13.46
CA VAL A 190 -1.20 -8.73 -12.95
C VAL A 190 0.15 -9.09 -13.57
N HIS A 191 0.44 -10.38 -13.74
CA HIS A 191 1.64 -10.83 -14.41
C HIS A 191 1.68 -10.38 -15.87
N GLN A 192 0.57 -10.52 -16.62
CA GLN A 192 0.47 -10.03 -17.99
C GLN A 192 0.69 -8.52 -18.09
N LEU A 193 0.08 -7.73 -17.20
CA LEU A 193 0.31 -6.29 -17.13
C LEU A 193 1.78 -5.92 -16.89
N TYR A 194 2.43 -6.66 -16.00
CA TYR A 194 3.84 -6.47 -15.70
C TYR A 194 4.71 -6.76 -16.92
N MET A 195 4.46 -7.88 -17.61
CA MET A 195 5.19 -8.24 -18.84
C MET A 195 4.96 -7.22 -19.96
N GLN A 196 3.74 -6.73 -20.13
CA GLN A 196 3.44 -5.63 -21.05
C GLN A 196 4.21 -4.37 -20.68
N GLU A 197 4.24 -3.98 -19.41
CA GLU A 197 4.99 -2.80 -18.98
C GLU A 197 6.49 -2.97 -19.22
N LEU A 198 7.06 -4.15 -18.94
CA LEU A 198 8.47 -4.45 -19.21
C LEU A 198 8.83 -4.32 -20.69
N SER A 199 7.92 -4.70 -21.59
CA SER A 199 8.13 -4.61 -23.05
C SER A 199 8.21 -3.17 -23.59
N ARG A 200 7.76 -2.19 -22.80
CA ARG A 200 7.77 -0.78 -23.21
C ARG A 200 9.16 -0.19 -23.09
N PRO A 201 9.55 0.70 -24.01
CA PRO A 201 10.81 1.43 -23.90
C PRO A 201 10.85 2.22 -22.60
N VAL A 202 12.01 2.24 -21.94
CA VAL A 202 12.21 2.99 -20.70
C VAL A 202 12.20 4.47 -21.02
N VAL A 203 11.14 5.18 -20.64
CA VAL A 203 10.96 6.63 -20.88
C VAL A 203 11.68 7.47 -19.80
N GLY A 204 12.89 7.05 -19.43
CA GLY A 204 13.66 7.62 -18.32
C GLY A 204 13.52 6.86 -17.01
N SER A 205 14.30 7.30 -16.03
CA SER A 205 14.29 6.75 -14.67
C SER A 205 13.03 7.22 -13.94
N LEU A 206 12.38 6.33 -13.19
CA LEU A 206 11.32 6.70 -12.24
C LEU A 206 11.86 7.49 -11.04
N ARG A 207 13.18 7.52 -10.87
CA ARG A 207 13.83 8.34 -9.85
C ARG A 207 13.70 9.79 -10.27
N VAL A 208 13.26 10.65 -9.36
CA VAL A 208 13.29 12.10 -9.54
C VAL A 208 14.72 12.49 -9.97
N ASN A 209 14.86 13.35 -10.98
CA ASN A 209 16.15 13.87 -11.48
C ASN A 209 16.82 14.82 -10.46
N LEU A 210 16.91 14.41 -9.20
CA LEU A 210 17.81 14.98 -8.23
C LEU A 210 19.05 14.10 -8.27
N THR A 211 19.98 14.43 -9.17
CA THR A 211 21.33 13.89 -9.06
C THR A 211 21.91 14.54 -7.81
N PRO A 212 22.14 13.81 -6.70
CA PRO A 212 22.77 14.40 -5.53
C PRO A 212 24.14 14.92 -5.96
N SER A 213 24.58 16.06 -5.40
CA SER A 213 25.92 16.56 -5.69
C SER A 213 26.94 15.43 -5.49
N MET A 214 27.73 15.15 -6.54
CA MET A 214 28.79 14.13 -6.50
C MET A 214 29.91 14.50 -5.52
N GLU A 215 29.92 15.74 -5.02
CA GLU A 215 30.92 16.26 -4.09
C GLU A 215 30.71 15.77 -2.66
N LYS A 216 29.49 15.33 -2.32
CA LYS A 216 29.13 14.93 -0.95
C LYS A 216 28.78 13.46 -0.90
N THR A 217 29.32 12.79 0.11
CA THR A 217 28.91 11.43 0.46
C THR A 217 27.44 11.42 0.84
N ALA A 218 26.85 10.24 0.78
CA ALA A 218 25.51 10.03 1.28
C ALA A 218 25.34 10.62 2.70
N VAL A 219 26.15 10.17 3.66
CA VAL A 219 26.03 10.61 5.06
C VAL A 219 26.06 12.13 5.20
N GLN A 220 26.95 12.83 4.48
CA GLN A 220 27.03 14.29 4.52
C GLN A 220 25.75 14.97 4.02
N LEU A 221 25.19 14.47 2.91
CA LEU A 221 23.92 14.98 2.42
C LEU A 221 22.79 14.70 3.42
N PHE A 222 22.85 13.62 4.21
CA PHE A 222 21.83 13.27 5.20
C PHE A 222 21.86 14.23 6.37
N ASP A 223 23.06 14.53 6.86
CA ASP A 223 23.29 15.43 7.99
C ASP A 223 22.95 16.88 7.64
N GLU A 224 23.01 17.23 6.35
CA GLU A 224 22.62 18.55 5.82
C GLU A 224 21.12 18.67 5.54
N LEU A 225 20.39 17.55 5.48
CA LEU A 225 18.95 17.65 5.37
C LEU A 225 18.44 18.41 6.58
N PRO A 226 17.60 19.46 6.39
CA PRO A 226 16.84 19.95 7.50
C PRO A 226 16.16 18.72 8.11
N MET A 227 16.17 18.56 9.45
CA MET A 227 15.42 17.51 10.16
C MET A 227 13.89 17.70 10.01
N GLY A 228 13.44 18.19 8.85
CA GLY A 228 12.09 18.12 8.35
C GLY A 228 11.56 16.71 8.44
N ASP A 229 10.27 16.61 8.17
CA ASP A 229 9.40 15.51 8.55
C ASP A 229 10.10 14.17 8.89
N VAL A 230 10.37 13.96 10.18
CA VAL A 230 11.08 12.78 10.69
C VAL A 230 10.20 11.51 10.70
N TRP A 231 9.03 11.53 10.05
CA TRP A 231 8.10 10.39 9.96
C TRP A 231 7.85 9.74 11.32
N LYS A 232 7.65 10.56 12.37
CA LYS A 232 7.40 10.08 13.75
C LYS A 232 6.28 9.04 13.81
N ASP A 233 5.25 9.24 13.00
CA ASP A 233 4.09 8.37 12.81
C ASP A 233 4.43 6.99 12.21
N ALA A 234 5.57 6.82 11.53
CA ALA A 234 6.04 5.52 11.05
C ALA A 234 6.78 4.70 12.12
N CYS A 235 7.09 5.31 13.27
CA CYS A 235 7.74 4.67 14.43
C CYS A 235 9.00 3.89 14.02
N LEU A 236 9.98 4.61 13.44
CA LEU A 236 11.22 4.04 12.92
C LEU A 236 12.27 3.76 14.01
N LEU A 237 12.22 4.46 15.16
CA LEU A 237 13.20 4.29 16.23
C LEU A 237 13.31 2.82 16.71
N PRO A 238 12.22 2.10 17.03
CA PRO A 238 12.31 0.69 17.40
C PRO A 238 12.87 -0.21 16.29
N VAL A 239 12.68 0.19 15.02
CA VAL A 239 13.19 -0.54 13.86
C VAL A 239 14.71 -0.40 13.78
N PHE A 240 15.23 0.82 13.94
CA PHE A 240 16.67 1.06 14.00
C PHE A 240 17.32 0.40 15.21
N GLN A 241 16.70 0.47 16.39
CA GLN A 241 17.17 -0.25 17.58
C GLN A 241 17.24 -1.75 17.32
N TYR A 242 16.22 -2.35 16.73
CA TYR A 242 16.25 -3.77 16.39
C TYR A 242 17.39 -4.10 15.42
N LEU A 243 17.58 -3.31 14.36
CA LEU A 243 18.69 -3.51 13.42
C LEU A 243 20.07 -3.42 14.10
N TYR A 244 20.21 -2.46 15.01
CA TYR A 244 21.47 -2.22 15.71
C TYR A 244 21.80 -3.33 16.72
N PHE A 245 20.80 -3.81 17.46
CA PHE A 245 21.00 -4.79 18.54
C PHE A 245 20.82 -6.26 18.11
N CYS A 246 20.13 -6.55 17.01
CA CYS A 246 19.89 -7.92 16.59
C CYS A 246 21.16 -8.55 15.98
N ARG A 247 21.71 -9.55 16.68
CA ARG A 247 22.90 -10.29 16.24
C ARG A 247 22.71 -11.01 14.91
N HIS A 248 21.46 -11.38 14.57
CA HIS A 248 21.12 -12.07 13.33
C HIS A 248 21.03 -11.13 12.12
N THR A 249 20.91 -9.82 12.33
CA THR A 249 20.88 -8.82 11.24
C THR A 249 22.24 -8.18 10.99
N ARG A 250 23.34 -8.79 11.45
CA ARG A 250 24.75 -8.33 11.30
C ARG A 250 25.24 -8.07 9.86
N THR A 251 24.38 -8.23 8.86
CA THR A 251 24.49 -7.61 7.52
C THR A 251 24.24 -6.08 7.52
N VAL A 252 24.18 -5.45 8.70
CA VAL A 252 23.87 -4.03 9.01
C VAL A 252 24.55 -3.02 8.10
N PHE A 253 25.80 -3.23 7.69
CA PHE A 253 26.51 -2.19 6.94
C PHE A 253 25.81 -1.83 5.62
N TRP A 254 25.28 -2.82 4.89
CA TRP A 254 24.66 -2.58 3.58
C TRP A 254 23.26 -1.98 3.68
N VAL A 255 22.43 -2.43 4.62
CA VAL A 255 21.06 -1.92 4.77
C VAL A 255 21.07 -0.52 5.37
N CYS A 256 21.88 -0.26 6.38
CA CYS A 256 22.02 1.07 6.96
C CYS A 256 22.63 2.06 5.96
N LEU A 257 23.62 1.64 5.15
CA LEU A 257 24.19 2.48 4.09
C LEU A 257 23.17 2.78 2.98
N LYS A 258 22.36 1.81 2.56
CA LYS A 258 21.29 2.03 1.57
C LYS A 258 20.15 2.89 2.12
N LEU A 259 19.80 2.72 3.40
CA LEU A 259 18.76 3.53 4.05
C LEU A 259 19.22 4.95 4.34
N SER A 260 20.48 5.16 4.74
CA SER A 260 21.05 6.50 4.84
C SER A 260 21.02 7.15 3.46
N GLN A 261 21.63 6.51 2.43
CA GLN A 261 21.55 6.89 0.99
C GLN A 261 20.14 7.25 0.52
N PHE A 262 19.12 6.55 1.02
CA PHE A 262 17.72 6.80 0.71
C PHE A 262 17.21 8.10 1.34
N MET A 263 17.43 8.32 2.64
CA MET A 263 16.91 9.51 3.31
C MET A 263 17.44 10.80 2.69
N ILE A 264 18.70 10.80 2.24
CA ILE A 264 19.37 11.88 1.51
C ILE A 264 18.69 12.29 0.21
N ARG A 265 18.24 11.30 -0.57
CA ARG A 265 17.63 11.57 -1.88
C ARG A 265 16.23 12.15 -1.75
N MET A 266 15.67 12.13 -0.53
CA MET A 266 14.28 12.48 -0.23
C MET A 266 14.12 13.86 0.43
N GLY A 267 15.19 14.43 0.99
CA GLY A 267 15.20 15.80 1.52
C GLY A 267 15.89 16.75 0.56
#